data_AF-B5M6E7-F1
#
_entry.id   AF-B5M6E7-F1
#
_cell.length_a   1.000
_cell.length_b   1.000
_cell.length_c   1.000
_cell.angle_alpha   90.00
_cell.angle_beta   90.00
_cell.angle_gamma   90.00
#
_symmetry.space_group_name_H-M   'P 1'
#
loop_
_entity.id
_entity.type
_entity.pdbx_description
1 polymer ?
#
loop_
_entity_poly.entity_id
_entity_poly.type
_entity_poly.pdbx_seq_one_letter_code
_entity_poly.pdbx_strand_id
1 'polypeptide(L)' 'MAEAKTKFTEAVKKVLPKVGDLQFFMGESSNPDGLIALLEYRQNSDGTETPVMMFFKHGLEEEKV' A
#
# COMPACT_ATOMS: atom_id res chain seq x y z
N MET A 1 -3.24 -18.01 -6.84
CA MET A 1 -4.20 -17.06 -7.49
C MET A 1 -5.48 -16.85 -6.68
N ALA A 2 -6.18 -17.89 -6.22
CA ALA A 2 -7.44 -17.75 -5.47
C ALA A 2 -7.28 -17.00 -4.13
N GLU A 3 -6.25 -17.30 -3.34
CA GLU A 3 -6.02 -16.64 -2.05
C GLU A 3 -5.61 -15.16 -2.18
N ALA A 4 -4.85 -14.81 -3.22
CA ALA A 4 -4.41 -13.44 -3.45
C ALA A 4 -5.61 -12.54 -3.75
N LYS A 5 -6.58 -13.01 -4.55
CA LYS A 5 -7.80 -12.28 -4.87
C LYS A 5 -8.67 -12.03 -3.63
N THR A 6 -8.80 -13.03 -2.75
CA THR A 6 -9.55 -12.88 -1.49
C THR A 6 -8.87 -11.88 -0.56
N LYS A 7 -7.55 -12.02 -0.33
CA LYS A 7 -6.77 -11.11 0.52
C LYS A 7 -6.77 -9.68 -0.02
N PHE A 8 -6.69 -9.51 -1.34
CA PHE A 8 -6.79 -8.19 -1.98
C PHE A 8 -8.15 -7.56 -1.73
N THR A 9 -9.24 -8.31 -1.91
CA THR A 9 -10.59 -7.82 -1.66
C THR A 9 -10.78 -7.37 -0.21
N GLU A 10 -10.24 -8.10 0.76
CA GLU A 10 -10.27 -7.71 2.17
C GLU A 10 -9.41 -6.48 2.47
N ALA A 11 -8.22 -6.38 1.87
CA ALA A 11 -7.34 -5.22 2.01
C ALA A 11 -8.02 -3.95 1.45
N VAL A 12 -8.61 -4.04 0.25
CA VAL A 12 -9.36 -2.93 -0.35
C VAL A 12 -10.50 -2.49 0.56
N LYS A 13 -11.27 -3.41 1.13
CA LYS A 13 -12.34 -3.08 2.08
C LYS A 13 -11.85 -2.33 3.32
N LYS A 14 -10.64 -2.62 3.80
CA LYS A 14 -10.02 -1.90 4.94
C LYS A 14 -9.45 -0.53 4.54
N VAL A 15 -9.03 -0.39 3.29
CA VAL A 15 -8.46 0.85 2.73
C VAL A 15 -9.55 1.85 2.37
N LEU A 16 -10.70 1.40 1.83
CA LEU A 16 -11.83 2.25 1.43
C LEU A 16 -12.24 3.32 2.48
N PRO A 17 -12.42 3.00 3.78
CA PRO A 17 -12.78 4.02 4.77
C PRO A 17 -11.65 5.02 5.09
N LYS A 18 -10.39 4.67 4.78
CA LYS A 18 -9.19 5.49 5.02
C LYS A 18 -8.63 6.13 3.75
N VAL A 19 -9.36 6.05 2.64
CA VAL A 19 -8.91 6.51 1.31
C VAL A 19 -8.53 8.00 1.30
N GLY A 20 -9.11 8.81 2.19
CA GLY A 20 -8.78 10.23 2.32
C GLY A 20 -7.48 10.52 3.08
N ASP A 21 -7.10 9.65 4.02
CA ASP A 21 -5.89 9.79 4.83
C ASP A 21 -4.69 9.06 4.20
N LEU A 22 -4.95 8.14 3.29
CA LEU A 22 -3.95 7.36 2.57
C LEU A 22 -3.51 8.10 1.30
N GLN A 23 -2.19 8.22 1.13
CA GLN A 23 -1.62 8.70 -0.13
C GLN A 23 -1.26 7.51 -1.03
N PHE A 24 -1.61 7.63 -2.31
CA PHE A 24 -1.35 6.61 -3.33
C PHE A 24 -0.14 7.00 -4.17
N PHE A 25 0.85 6.12 -4.28
CA PHE A 25 2.06 6.32 -5.06
C PHE A 25 2.16 5.28 -6.17
N MET A 26 2.57 5.73 -7.36
CA MET A 26 2.93 4.87 -8.48
C MET A 26 4.45 4.75 -8.56
N GLY A 27 4.92 3.63 -9.12
CA GLY A 27 6.35 3.44 -9.39
C GLY A 27 6.90 4.46 -10.41
N GLU A 28 8.22 4.49 -10.57
CA GLU A 28 8.92 5.44 -11.46
C GLU A 28 8.40 5.43 -12.90
N SER A 29 7.96 4.27 -13.38
CA SER A 29 7.38 4.10 -14.72
C SER A 29 6.01 4.75 -14.90
N SER A 30 5.38 5.20 -13.81
CA SER A 30 4.03 5.77 -13.80
C SER A 30 3.01 4.92 -14.57
N ASN A 31 3.14 3.60 -14.51
CA ASN A 31 2.24 2.68 -15.18
C ASN A 31 0.92 2.54 -14.39
N PRO A 32 -0.26 2.86 -14.99
CA PRO A 32 -1.56 2.70 -14.34
C PRO A 32 -1.96 1.24 -14.07
N ASP A 33 -1.38 0.28 -14.80
CA ASP A 33 -1.56 -1.17 -14.57
C ASP A 33 -0.55 -1.72 -13.54
N GLY A 34 0.35 -0.87 -13.05
CA GLY A 34 1.38 -1.23 -12.09
C GLY A 34 0.88 -1.34 -10.65
N LEU A 35 1.80 -1.71 -9.75
CA LEU A 35 1.51 -1.74 -8.32
C LEU A 35 1.44 -0.32 -7.76
N ILE A 36 0.36 -0.06 -7.01
CA ILE A 36 0.19 1.19 -6.25
C ILE A 36 0.69 0.95 -4.82
N ALA A 37 1.61 1.79 -4.37
CA ALA A 37 2.05 1.83 -2.98
C ALA A 37 1.12 2.73 -2.16
N LEU A 38 0.83 2.32 -0.92
CA LEU A 38 -0.04 3.06 0.00
C LEU A 38 0.82 3.68 1.09
N LEU A 39 0.71 4.98 1.32
CA LEU A 39 1.39 5.67 2.40
C LEU A 39 0.36 6.12 3.45
N GLU A 40 0.56 5.66 4.69
CA GLU A 40 -0.20 6.06 5.87
C GLU A 40 0.72 6.85 6.80
N TYR A 41 0.33 8.06 7.20
CA TYR A 41 1.02 8.78 8.28
C TYR A 41 0.40 8.33 9.60
N ARG A 42 1.17 7.57 10.39
CA ARG A 42 0.73 7.17 11.73
C ARG A 42 1.25 8.18 12.75
N GLN A 43 0.32 8.76 13.50
CA GLN A 43 0.65 9.61 14.61
C GLN A 43 1.14 8.76 15.80
N ASN A 44 2.34 9.04 16.28
CA ASN A 44 2.87 8.44 17.49
C ASN A 44 2.41 9.22 18.72
N SER A 45 2.52 8.61 19.90
CA SER A 45 2.10 9.20 21.19
C SER A 45 2.82 10.52 21.53
N ASP A 46 3.98 10.75 20.93
CA ASP A 46 4.82 11.94 21.02
C ASP A 46 4.43 13.04 20.01
N GLY A 47 3.37 12.84 19.23
CA GLY A 47 2.86 13.81 18.25
C GLY A 47 3.62 13.84 16.93
N THR A 48 4.65 13.00 16.77
CA THR A 48 5.37 12.83 15.51
C THR A 48 4.60 11.95 14.54
N GLU A 49 4.69 12.23 13.25
CA GLU A 49 4.07 11.42 12.20
C GLU A 49 5.13 10.51 11.57
N THR A 50 4.93 9.21 11.68
CA THR A 50 5.80 8.23 11.00
C THR A 50 5.14 7.80 9.69
N PRO A 51 5.77 8.06 8.53
CA PRO A 51 5.28 7.56 7.26
C PRO A 51 5.47 6.05 7.18
N VAL A 52 4.38 5.32 6.99
CA VAL A 52 4.38 3.86 6.79
C VAL A 52 3.94 3.57 5.37
N MET A 53 4.87 3.07 4.56
CA MET A 53 4.57 2.66 3.19
C MET A 53 4.24 1.16 3.15
N MET A 54 3.09 0.82 2.59
CA MET A 54 2.59 -0.53 2.43
C MET A 54 2.62 -0.94 0.96
N PHE A 55 3.15 -2.12 0.71
CA PHE A 55 3.23 -2.72 -0.62
C PHE A 55 2.59 -4.10 -0.63
N PHE A 56 1.97 -4.47 -1.75
CA PHE A 56 1.44 -5.82 -1.92
C PHE A 56 2.57 -6.79 -2.25
N LYS A 57 2.92 -7.67 -1.30
CA LYS A 57 3.96 -8.70 -1.48
C LYS A 57 3.81 -9.53 -2.77
N HIS A 58 2.58 -9.77 -3.22
CA HIS A 58 2.33 -10.57 -4.42
C HIS A 58 2.66 -9.85 -5.73
N GLY A 59 2.86 -8.54 -5.72
CA GLY A 59 3.25 -7.74 -6.88
C GLY A 59 4.68 -7.21 -6.81
N LEU A 60 5.49 -7.74 -5.88
CA LEU A 60 6.90 -7.41 -5.75
C LEU A 60 7.74 -8.67 -6.00
N GLU A 61 8.84 -8.51 -6.72
CA GLU A 61 9.88 -9.51 -6.84
C GLU A 61 11.08 -9.07 -5.98
N GLU A 62 11.65 -10.01 -5.22
CA GLU A 62 12.81 -9.74 -4.36
C GLU A 62 14.09 -9.90 -5.19
N GLU A 63 14.84 -8.82 -5.36
CA GLU A 63 16.17 -8.86 -5.98
C GLU A 63 17.24 -8.71 -4.90
N LYS A 64 18.16 -9.68 -4.84
CA LYS A 64 19.33 -9.59 -3.96
C LYS A 64 20.50 -9.01 -4.73
N VAL A 65 20.94 -7.83 -4.30
CA VAL A 65 22.14 -7.14 -4.79
C VAL A 65 23.39 -7.69 -4.10
#